data_AF-A0A3E0TSB2-F1
#
_entry.id   AF-A0A3E0TSB2-F1
#
_cell.length_a   1.000
_cell.length_b   1.000
_cell.length_c   1.000
_cell.angle_alpha   90.00
_cell.angle_beta   90.00
_cell.angle_gamma   90.00
#
_symmetry.space_group_name_H-M   'P 1'
#
loop_
_entity.id
_entity.type
_entity.pdbx_description
1 polymer ?
#
loop_
_entity_poly.entity_id
_entity_poly.type
_entity_poly.pdbx_seq_one_letter_code
_entity_poly.pdbx_strand_id
1 'polypeptide(L)'
;MRWSEIRFLGNSKLVQQNYIWIFLVPVIVKLSIYPEKSLQLIDSEYILNLPFSWYLLYFAALSFAIGLSIYLIRCPKIVKSYDDFSKFKEHGNNFNQLNLFFNNVSQLSSNNLKGITQWLESISQETKPEDIDNNLTTCIELNKSSKAFNIKNDYQCDSFWEIYNLAEISNHKSLILATFFYGIGFAILLGILVKNLIFVLTQIL
;
A
#
# COMPACT_ATOMS: atom_id res chain seq x y z
N MET A 1 1.62 2.70 -13.19
CA MET A 1 1.62 2.83 -11.72
C MET A 1 1.14 1.52 -11.14
N ARG A 2 1.84 0.97 -10.16
CA ARG A 2 1.57 -0.37 -9.60
C ARG A 2 1.44 -0.30 -8.08
N TRP A 3 0.69 -1.23 -7.49
CA TRP A 3 0.60 -1.34 -6.02
C TRP A 3 1.95 -1.65 -5.36
N SER A 4 2.88 -2.32 -6.05
CA SER A 4 4.25 -2.57 -5.57
C SER A 4 5.06 -1.29 -5.35
N GLU A 5 4.90 -0.30 -6.24
CA GLU A 5 5.55 1.01 -6.10
C GLU A 5 5.03 1.76 -4.87
N ILE A 6 3.71 1.73 -4.64
CA ILE A 6 3.08 2.36 -3.47
C ILE A 6 3.41 1.61 -2.18
N ARG A 7 3.60 0.28 -2.25
CA ARG A 7 3.97 -0.53 -1.08
C ARG A 7 5.27 -0.05 -0.45
N PHE A 8 6.25 0.37 -1.25
CA PHE A 8 7.47 0.98 -0.72
C PHE A 8 7.17 2.23 0.12
N LEU A 9 6.26 3.09 -0.36
CA LEU A 9 5.84 4.30 0.37
C LEU A 9 5.07 3.97 1.65
N GLY A 10 4.09 3.07 1.57
CA GLY A 10 3.27 2.68 2.73
C GLY A 10 4.04 1.93 3.82
N ASN A 11 5.07 1.18 3.44
CA ASN A 11 5.96 0.50 4.39
C ASN A 11 7.16 1.35 4.81
N SER A 12 7.30 2.56 4.29
CA SER A 12 8.41 3.44 4.68
C SER A 12 8.23 3.91 6.13
N LYS A 13 9.31 3.85 6.91
CA LYS A 13 9.32 4.34 8.29
C LYS A 13 8.95 5.83 8.36
N LEU A 14 9.28 6.61 7.34
CA LEU A 14 8.97 8.04 7.26
C LEU A 14 7.45 8.29 7.25
N VAL A 15 6.71 7.57 6.42
CA VAL A 15 5.24 7.67 6.38
C VAL A 15 4.65 7.19 7.70
N GLN A 16 5.12 6.05 8.23
CA GLN A 16 4.60 5.46 9.47
C GLN A 16 4.90 6.30 10.73
N GLN A 17 6.05 6.99 10.77
CA GLN A 17 6.39 7.89 11.88
C GLN A 17 5.62 9.21 11.81
N ASN A 18 5.22 9.65 10.61
CA ASN A 18 4.44 10.88 10.46
C ASN A 18 3.06 10.81 11.13
N TYR A 19 2.50 9.62 11.40
CA TYR A 19 1.23 9.48 12.13
C TYR A 19 1.27 10.06 13.54
N ILE A 20 2.44 10.06 14.18
CA ILE A 20 2.62 10.63 15.52
C ILE A 20 2.14 12.09 15.54
N TRP A 21 2.39 12.84 14.47
CA TRP A 21 2.00 14.25 14.37
C TRP A 21 0.47 14.47 14.35
N ILE A 22 -0.32 13.51 13.87
CA ILE A 22 -1.79 13.62 13.88
C ILE A 22 -2.33 13.66 15.31
N PHE A 23 -1.70 12.93 16.24
CA PHE A 23 -2.08 12.93 17.65
C PHE A 23 -1.37 14.01 18.44
N LEU A 24 -0.10 14.24 18.13
CA LEU A 24 0.75 15.15 18.90
C LEU A 24 0.40 16.63 18.67
N VAL A 25 0.05 17.03 17.44
CA VAL A 25 -0.31 18.45 17.17
C VAL A 25 -1.57 18.88 17.93
N PRO A 26 -2.71 18.16 17.90
CA PRO A 26 -3.89 18.53 18.69
C PRO A 26 -3.62 18.60 20.19
N VAL A 27 -2.77 17.70 20.73
CA VAL A 27 -2.39 17.70 22.15
C VAL A 27 -1.57 18.94 22.49
N ILE A 28 -0.55 19.28 21.69
CA ILE A 28 0.24 20.50 21.90
C ILE A 28 -0.64 21.74 21.81
N VAL A 29 -1.50 21.85 20.78
CA VAL A 29 -2.41 22.99 20.64
C VAL A 29 -3.32 23.12 21.85
N LYS A 30 -3.89 22.00 22.34
CA LYS A 30 -4.74 22.00 23.53
C LYS A 30 -3.97 22.38 24.81
N LEU A 31 -2.70 21.97 24.95
CA LEU A 31 -1.84 22.37 26.06
C LEU A 31 -1.45 23.86 25.98
N SER A 32 -1.17 24.37 24.79
CA SER A 32 -0.85 25.79 24.57
C SER A 32 -2.06 26.71 24.78
N ILE A 33 -3.28 26.22 24.52
CA ILE A 33 -4.55 26.95 24.74
C ILE A 33 -5.01 26.89 26.22
N TYR A 34 -4.27 26.21 27.11
CA TYR A 34 -4.47 26.26 28.56
C TYR A 34 -3.48 27.20 29.28
N PRO A 35 -3.38 28.51 28.98
CA PRO A 35 -2.61 29.43 29.79
C PRO A 35 -3.47 29.96 30.95
N GLU A 36 -4.03 29.10 31.80
CA GLU A 36 -4.66 29.55 33.06
C GLU A 36 -3.77 29.35 34.29
N LYS A 37 -2.56 28.79 34.12
CA LYS A 37 -1.53 28.85 35.17
C LYS A 37 -0.22 29.32 34.57
N SER A 38 0.00 30.63 34.71
CA SER A 38 1.30 31.27 34.63
C SER A 38 2.31 30.52 35.50
N LEU A 39 3.07 29.59 34.90
CA LEU A 39 4.34 29.15 35.48
C LEU A 39 5.34 30.30 35.27
N GLN A 40 5.29 31.28 36.17
CA GLN A 40 6.32 32.30 36.35
C GLN A 40 7.60 31.65 36.87
N LEU A 41 8.33 30.95 36.01
CA LEU A 41 9.62 30.37 36.43
C LEU A 41 10.83 30.93 35.69
N ILE A 42 10.67 31.65 34.57
CA ILE A 42 11.83 32.23 33.85
C ILE A 42 11.39 33.51 33.12
N ASP A 43 11.85 34.68 33.59
CA ASP A 43 11.65 36.04 33.05
C ASP A 43 12.39 36.26 31.71
N SER A 44 12.13 35.41 30.73
CA SER A 44 12.58 35.62 29.36
C SER A 44 11.54 35.05 28.42
N GLU A 45 10.85 35.93 27.71
CA GLU A 45 9.97 35.57 26.60
C GLU A 45 10.84 35.05 25.44
N TYR A 46 11.18 33.76 25.46
CA TYR A 46 11.74 33.11 24.29
C TYR A 46 10.64 32.94 23.25
N ILE A 47 10.52 33.91 22.35
CA ILE A 47 9.68 33.78 21.15
C ILE A 47 10.39 32.82 20.20
N LEU A 48 10.11 31.53 20.35
CA LEU A 48 10.50 30.48 19.41
C LEU A 48 9.71 30.67 18.11
N ASN A 49 10.14 31.62 17.28
CA ASN A 49 9.67 31.78 15.92
C ASN A 49 10.31 30.70 15.04
N LEU A 50 9.75 29.49 15.07
CA LEU A 50 10.10 28.49 14.08
C LEU A 50 9.60 28.95 12.69
N PRO A 51 10.43 28.82 11.64
CA PRO A 51 10.06 29.25 10.29
C PRO A 51 8.99 28.37 9.62
N PHE A 52 8.52 27.33 10.31
CA PHE A 52 7.46 26.44 9.83
C PHE A 52 6.23 26.48 10.72
N SER A 53 5.08 26.32 10.07
CA SER A 53 3.79 26.25 10.72
C SER A 53 3.48 24.81 11.12
N TRP A 54 3.19 24.58 12.40
CA TRP A 54 2.73 23.28 12.91
C TRP A 54 1.50 22.74 12.18
N TYR A 55 0.65 23.62 11.66
CA TYR A 55 -0.51 23.25 10.86
C TYR A 55 -0.10 22.55 9.54
N LEU A 56 1.00 22.98 8.90
CA LEU A 56 1.49 22.35 7.67
C LEU A 56 2.01 20.93 7.94
N LEU A 57 2.71 20.72 9.06
CA LEU A 57 3.12 19.37 9.47
C LEU A 57 1.91 18.47 9.73
N TYR A 58 0.87 18.99 10.38
CA TYR A 58 -0.37 18.25 10.59
C TYR A 58 -1.05 17.88 9.27
N PHE A 59 -1.17 18.81 8.32
CA PHE A 59 -1.75 18.53 7.00
C PHE A 59 -0.94 17.51 6.20
N ALA A 60 0.40 17.57 6.26
CA ALA A 60 1.26 16.57 5.65
C ALA A 60 1.00 15.17 6.24
N ALA A 61 0.99 15.07 7.57
CA ALA A 61 0.73 13.84 8.30
C ALA A 61 -0.67 13.28 7.98
N LEU A 62 -1.70 14.14 7.96
CA LEU A 62 -3.06 13.76 7.60
C LEU A 62 -3.15 13.24 6.15
N SER A 63 -2.43 13.88 5.22
CA SER A 63 -2.36 13.42 3.83
C SER A 63 -1.74 12.03 3.73
N PHE A 64 -0.62 11.79 4.43
CA PHE A 64 -0.03 10.45 4.53
C PHE A 64 -0.99 9.44 5.17
N ALA A 65 -1.73 9.85 6.20
CA ALA A 65 -2.75 9.02 6.83
C ALA A 65 -3.82 8.54 5.87
N ILE A 66 -4.36 9.44 5.06
CA ILE A 66 -5.37 9.10 4.07
C ILE A 66 -4.75 8.17 3.00
N GLY A 67 -3.56 8.50 2.50
CA GLY A 67 -2.84 7.68 1.51
C GLY A 67 -2.61 6.23 1.97
N LEU A 68 -2.12 6.04 3.19
CA LEU A 68 -1.93 4.71 3.76
C LEU A 68 -3.25 4.01 4.06
N SER A 69 -4.26 4.73 4.55
CA SER A 69 -5.57 4.13 4.82
C SER A 69 -6.16 3.53 3.55
N ILE A 70 -6.07 4.27 2.43
CA ILE A 70 -6.48 3.75 1.11
C ILE A 70 -5.63 2.54 0.74
N TYR A 71 -4.31 2.61 0.89
CA TYR A 71 -3.41 1.48 0.61
C TYR A 71 -3.77 0.23 1.43
N LEU A 72 -3.96 0.36 2.75
CA LEU A 72 -4.24 -0.77 3.63
C LEU A 72 -5.58 -1.43 3.35
N ILE A 73 -6.59 -0.66 2.93
CA ILE A 73 -7.94 -1.14 2.66
C ILE A 73 -8.06 -1.70 1.22
N ARG A 74 -7.38 -1.10 0.24
CA ARG A 74 -7.61 -1.37 -1.19
C ARG A 74 -6.50 -2.17 -1.88
N CYS A 75 -5.30 -2.23 -1.32
CA CYS A 75 -4.21 -3.05 -1.86
C CYS A 75 -4.55 -4.54 -1.69
N PRO A 76 -4.50 -5.35 -2.75
CA PRO A 76 -4.69 -6.79 -2.64
C PRO A 76 -3.66 -7.42 -1.71
N LYS A 77 -4.11 -8.44 -0.95
CA LYS A 77 -3.28 -9.15 0.02
C LYS A 77 -2.04 -9.79 -0.61
N ILE A 78 -2.15 -10.34 -1.83
CA ILE A 78 -1.04 -10.99 -2.52
C ILE A 78 0.15 -10.02 -2.75
N VAL A 79 -0.12 -8.80 -3.22
CA VAL A 79 0.88 -7.75 -3.44
C VAL A 79 1.41 -7.16 -2.13
N LYS A 80 0.55 -7.11 -1.10
CA LYS A 80 0.92 -6.59 0.23
C LYS A 80 1.85 -7.54 0.99
N SER A 81 1.61 -8.84 0.88
CA SER A 81 2.27 -9.87 1.70
C SER A 81 3.51 -10.49 1.04
N TYR A 82 3.55 -10.58 -0.29
CA TYR A 82 4.60 -11.30 -1.00
C TYR A 82 5.26 -10.39 -2.03
N ASP A 83 6.60 -10.37 -2.06
CA ASP A 83 7.38 -9.68 -3.10
C ASP A 83 7.70 -10.61 -4.28
N ASP A 84 7.78 -11.90 -3.99
CA ASP A 84 8.29 -12.92 -4.90
C ASP A 84 7.65 -14.27 -4.56
N PHE A 85 7.66 -15.17 -5.55
CA PHE A 85 7.16 -16.53 -5.42
C PHE A 85 7.92 -17.33 -4.36
N SER A 86 9.23 -17.08 -4.20
CA SER A 86 10.06 -17.74 -3.18
C SER A 86 9.49 -17.52 -1.78
N LYS A 87 9.14 -16.27 -1.43
CA LYS A 87 8.53 -15.93 -0.14
C LYS A 87 7.12 -16.53 0.02
N PHE A 88 6.36 -16.59 -1.07
CA PHE A 88 5.05 -17.23 -1.08
C PHE A 88 5.16 -18.72 -0.71
N LYS A 89 6.16 -19.43 -1.27
CA LYS A 89 6.41 -20.85 -1.00
C LYS A 89 6.99 -21.09 0.39
N GLU A 90 7.88 -20.23 0.88
CA GLU A 90 8.43 -20.28 2.25
C GLU A 90 7.35 -20.19 3.33
N HIS A 91 6.29 -19.42 3.08
CA HIS A 91 5.13 -19.32 3.98
C HIS A 91 4.22 -20.56 3.95
N GLY A 92 4.58 -21.62 3.21
CA GLY A 92 3.79 -22.84 3.07
C GLY A 92 2.52 -22.66 2.24
N ASN A 93 2.41 -21.58 1.46
CA ASN A 93 1.24 -21.37 0.63
C ASN A 93 1.27 -22.32 -0.57
N ASN A 94 0.12 -22.94 -0.81
CA ASN A 94 -0.12 -23.85 -1.92
C ASN A 94 -1.08 -23.23 -2.95
N PHE A 95 -1.41 -24.00 -3.98
CA PHE A 95 -2.36 -23.57 -5.01
C PHE A 95 -3.73 -23.18 -4.45
N ASN A 96 -4.17 -23.78 -3.34
CA ASN A 96 -5.47 -23.42 -2.72
C ASN A 96 -5.46 -21.98 -2.23
N GLN A 97 -4.38 -21.54 -1.59
CA GLN A 97 -4.19 -20.13 -1.20
C GLN A 97 -4.15 -19.22 -2.43
N LEU A 98 -3.50 -19.69 -3.50
CA LEU A 98 -3.44 -18.95 -4.76
C LEU A 98 -4.83 -18.77 -5.39
N ASN A 99 -5.67 -19.82 -5.38
CA ASN A 99 -7.06 -19.76 -5.83
C ASN A 99 -7.91 -18.77 -4.99
N LEU A 100 -7.67 -18.71 -3.68
CA LEU A 100 -8.28 -17.68 -2.82
C LEU A 100 -7.85 -16.26 -3.20
N PHE A 101 -6.55 -16.04 -3.48
CA PHE A 101 -6.08 -14.74 -3.94
C PHE A 101 -6.68 -14.37 -5.29
N PHE A 102 -6.72 -15.31 -6.22
CA PHE A 102 -7.31 -15.13 -7.52
C PHE A 102 -8.78 -14.72 -7.44
N ASN A 103 -9.58 -15.43 -6.64
CA ASN A 103 -11.00 -15.10 -6.47
C ASN A 103 -11.23 -13.72 -5.83
N ASN A 104 -10.36 -13.29 -4.91
CA ASN A 104 -10.43 -11.94 -4.36
C ASN A 104 -10.06 -10.87 -5.41
N VAL A 105 -9.03 -11.11 -6.22
CA VAL A 105 -8.56 -10.17 -7.24
C VAL A 105 -9.53 -10.10 -8.42
N SER A 106 -10.13 -11.21 -8.81
CA SER A 106 -11.09 -11.32 -9.92
C SER A 106 -12.36 -10.50 -9.66
N GLN A 107 -12.80 -10.40 -8.40
CA GLN A 107 -13.90 -9.51 -8.01
C GLN A 107 -13.54 -8.03 -8.20
N LEU A 108 -12.29 -7.66 -7.95
CA LEU A 108 -11.80 -6.27 -8.02
C LEU A 108 -11.43 -5.84 -9.45
N SER A 109 -11.04 -6.77 -10.32
CA SER A 109 -10.45 -6.51 -11.64
C SER A 109 -11.25 -7.15 -12.78
N SER A 110 -12.50 -6.73 -12.93
CA SER A 110 -13.46 -7.30 -13.91
C SER A 110 -12.98 -7.24 -15.37
N ASN A 111 -12.26 -6.19 -15.77
CA ASN A 111 -11.96 -5.95 -17.18
C ASN A 111 -10.73 -6.73 -17.67
N ASN A 112 -9.76 -7.01 -16.79
CA ASN A 112 -8.50 -7.69 -17.14
C ASN A 112 -8.59 -9.21 -16.95
N LEU A 113 -9.71 -9.71 -16.44
CA LEU A 113 -9.97 -11.14 -16.24
C LEU A 113 -9.91 -11.96 -17.53
N LYS A 114 -10.25 -11.36 -18.69
CA LYS A 114 -10.28 -12.07 -19.97
C LYS A 114 -8.94 -12.71 -20.34
N GLY A 115 -7.83 -11.99 -20.11
CA GLY A 115 -6.48 -12.47 -20.42
C GLY A 115 -6.11 -13.70 -19.60
N ILE A 116 -6.31 -13.63 -18.27
CA ILE A 116 -6.06 -14.79 -17.40
C ILE A 116 -6.99 -15.94 -17.76
N THR A 117 -8.28 -15.71 -18.04
CA THR A 117 -9.16 -16.84 -18.38
C THR A 117 -8.74 -17.56 -19.66
N GLN A 118 -8.21 -16.84 -20.65
CA GLN A 118 -7.69 -17.44 -21.88
C GLN A 118 -6.41 -18.23 -21.61
N TRP A 119 -5.51 -17.69 -20.79
CA TRP A 119 -4.29 -18.38 -20.38
C TRP A 119 -4.58 -19.64 -19.54
N LEU A 120 -5.52 -19.56 -18.59
CA LEU A 120 -5.99 -20.71 -17.80
C LEU A 120 -6.58 -21.79 -18.71
N GLU A 121 -7.31 -21.40 -19.74
CA GLU A 121 -7.86 -22.32 -20.73
C GLU A 121 -6.77 -23.02 -21.54
N SER A 122 -5.72 -22.30 -21.97
CA SER A 122 -4.61 -22.92 -22.71
C SER A 122 -3.81 -23.92 -21.86
N ILE A 123 -3.47 -23.57 -20.62
CA ILE A 123 -2.70 -24.48 -19.75
C ILE A 123 -3.55 -25.65 -19.24
N SER A 124 -4.88 -25.47 -19.14
CA SER A 124 -5.78 -26.56 -18.79
C SER A 124 -5.89 -27.59 -19.92
N GLN A 125 -5.84 -27.17 -21.19
CA GLN A 125 -5.79 -28.09 -22.34
C GLN A 125 -4.50 -28.92 -22.40
N GLU A 126 -3.40 -28.43 -21.84
CA GLU A 126 -2.13 -29.16 -21.74
C GLU A 126 -2.14 -30.20 -20.61
N THR A 127 -3.16 -30.18 -19.76
CA THR A 127 -3.31 -31.12 -18.64
C THR A 127 -3.94 -32.42 -19.16
N LYS A 128 -3.21 -33.54 -19.06
CA LYS A 128 -3.71 -34.84 -19.49
C LYS A 128 -4.58 -35.47 -18.39
N PRO A 129 -5.53 -36.36 -18.74
CA PRO A 129 -6.31 -37.12 -17.75
C PRO A 129 -5.43 -37.88 -16.75
N GLU A 130 -4.32 -38.44 -17.22
CA GLU A 130 -3.33 -39.16 -16.40
C GLU A 130 -2.71 -38.28 -15.31
N ASP A 131 -2.55 -36.98 -15.57
CA ASP A 131 -2.02 -36.04 -14.58
C ASP A 131 -3.02 -35.81 -13.44
N ILE A 132 -4.32 -35.86 -13.75
CA ILE A 132 -5.42 -35.73 -12.78
C ILE A 132 -5.46 -36.97 -11.90
N ASP A 133 -5.43 -38.16 -12.51
CA ASP A 133 -5.47 -39.44 -11.78
C ASP A 133 -4.29 -39.61 -10.82
N ASN A 134 -3.14 -39.03 -11.17
CA ASN A 134 -1.93 -39.04 -10.33
C ASN A 134 -1.87 -37.90 -9.30
N ASN A 135 -2.93 -37.11 -9.13
CA ASN A 135 -2.97 -35.95 -8.24
C ASN A 135 -1.85 -34.91 -8.49
N LEU A 136 -1.40 -34.79 -9.75
CA LEU A 136 -0.39 -33.80 -10.17
C LEU A 136 -1.01 -32.45 -10.55
N THR A 137 -2.33 -32.32 -10.43
CA THR A 137 -3.10 -31.16 -10.85
C THR A 137 -3.83 -30.51 -9.68
N THR A 138 -4.03 -29.20 -9.75
CA THR A 138 -4.94 -28.46 -8.89
C THR A 138 -6.03 -27.79 -9.71
N CYS A 139 -7.24 -27.73 -9.14
CA CYS A 139 -8.37 -27.03 -9.73
C CYS A 139 -8.37 -25.55 -9.34
N ILE A 140 -8.48 -24.67 -10.33
CA ILE A 140 -8.75 -23.23 -10.15
C ILE A 140 -10.19 -22.96 -10.53
N GLU A 141 -10.95 -22.38 -9.60
CA GLU A 141 -12.37 -22.10 -9.77
C GLU A 141 -12.57 -20.59 -9.93
N LEU A 142 -13.18 -20.18 -11.05
CA LEU A 142 -13.67 -18.83 -11.25
C LEU A 142 -15.09 -18.70 -10.73
N ASN A 143 -15.23 -18.14 -9.52
CA ASN A 143 -16.53 -17.86 -8.91
C ASN A 143 -17.46 -17.01 -9.80
N LYS A 144 -16.89 -16.17 -10.67
CA LYS A 144 -17.66 -15.23 -11.50
C LYS A 144 -18.23 -15.86 -12.77
N SER A 145 -17.62 -16.94 -13.27
CA SER A 145 -18.02 -17.59 -14.53
C SER A 145 -18.43 -19.04 -14.36
N SER A 146 -18.45 -19.57 -13.12
CA SER A 146 -18.70 -20.98 -12.82
C SER A 146 -17.86 -21.93 -13.66
N LYS A 147 -16.62 -21.51 -14.01
CA LYS A 147 -15.67 -22.33 -14.76
C LYS A 147 -14.59 -22.82 -13.82
N ALA A 148 -14.23 -24.09 -13.96
CA ALA A 148 -13.16 -24.74 -13.25
C ALA A 148 -12.10 -25.20 -14.25
N PHE A 149 -10.83 -25.00 -13.92
CA PHE A 149 -9.69 -25.36 -14.76
C PHE A 149 -8.77 -26.28 -13.95
N ASN A 150 -8.51 -27.48 -14.46
CA ASN A 150 -7.49 -28.37 -13.90
C ASN A 150 -6.15 -28.03 -14.52
N ILE A 151 -5.16 -27.77 -13.67
CA ILE A 151 -3.86 -27.23 -14.08
C ILE A 151 -2.78 -28.01 -13.34
N LYS A 152 -1.70 -28.36 -14.03
CA LYS A 152 -0.54 -29.03 -13.41
C LYS A 152 0.10 -28.17 -12.34
N ASN A 153 0.54 -28.83 -11.27
CA ASN A 153 1.23 -28.17 -10.16
C ASN A 153 2.53 -27.47 -10.59
N ASP A 154 3.12 -27.88 -11.71
CA ASP A 154 4.32 -27.26 -12.29
C ASP A 154 4.09 -25.79 -12.68
N TYR A 155 2.86 -25.42 -13.04
CA TYR A 155 2.48 -24.04 -13.38
C TYR A 155 2.21 -23.17 -12.16
N GLN A 156 2.56 -23.59 -10.94
CA GLN A 156 2.32 -22.80 -9.72
C GLN A 156 3.01 -21.43 -9.75
N CYS A 157 4.26 -21.39 -10.23
CA CYS A 157 5.04 -20.16 -10.31
C CYS A 157 4.40 -19.20 -11.32
N ASP A 158 4.05 -19.69 -12.51
CA ASP A 158 3.43 -18.87 -13.56
C ASP A 158 2.05 -18.37 -13.13
N SER A 159 1.25 -19.24 -12.50
CA SER A 159 -0.04 -18.89 -11.91
C SER A 159 0.11 -17.77 -10.88
N PHE A 160 1.14 -17.85 -10.03
CA PHE A 160 1.43 -16.82 -9.05
C PHE A 160 1.68 -15.47 -9.72
N TRP A 161 2.55 -15.43 -10.73
CA TRP A 161 2.90 -14.19 -11.42
C TRP A 161 1.73 -13.59 -12.19
N GLU A 162 0.91 -14.40 -12.85
CA GLU A 162 -0.28 -13.92 -13.55
C GLU A 162 -1.28 -13.27 -12.57
N ILE A 163 -1.57 -13.95 -11.46
CA ILE A 163 -2.48 -13.43 -10.43
C ILE A 163 -1.89 -12.18 -9.76
N TYR A 164 -0.58 -12.17 -9.51
CA TYR A 164 0.14 -11.02 -8.97
C TYR A 164 0.06 -9.81 -9.89
N ASN A 165 0.30 -9.99 -11.18
CA ASN A 165 0.24 -8.94 -12.21
C ASN A 165 -1.17 -8.34 -12.32
N LEU A 166 -2.22 -9.17 -12.28
CA LEU A 166 -3.59 -8.67 -12.20
C LEU A 166 -3.85 -7.88 -10.92
N ALA A 167 -3.32 -8.35 -9.80
CA ALA A 167 -3.49 -7.69 -8.51
C ALA A 167 -2.79 -6.31 -8.50
N GLU A 168 -1.62 -6.18 -9.12
CA GLU A 168 -0.86 -4.92 -9.20
C GLU A 168 -1.64 -3.76 -9.83
N ILE A 169 -2.50 -4.07 -10.80
CA ILE A 169 -3.28 -3.09 -11.56
C ILE A 169 -4.74 -3.00 -11.13
N SER A 170 -5.15 -3.82 -10.15
CA SER A 170 -6.50 -3.79 -9.59
C SER A 170 -6.79 -2.45 -8.89
N ASN A 171 -8.07 -2.07 -8.78
CA ASN A 171 -8.47 -0.84 -8.06
C ASN A 171 -7.73 0.44 -8.51
N HIS A 172 -7.53 0.63 -9.82
CA HIS A 172 -6.75 1.74 -10.38
C HIS A 172 -7.15 3.14 -9.83
N LYS A 173 -8.45 3.37 -9.58
CA LYS A 173 -8.93 4.63 -8.97
C LYS A 173 -8.35 4.84 -7.56
N SER A 174 -8.35 3.80 -6.74
CA SER A 174 -7.78 3.85 -5.38
C SER A 174 -6.25 3.97 -5.42
N LEU A 175 -5.59 3.34 -6.39
CA LEU A 175 -4.16 3.47 -6.61
C LEU A 175 -3.76 4.93 -6.89
N ILE A 176 -4.45 5.59 -7.83
CA ILE A 176 -4.24 7.01 -8.15
C ILE A 176 -4.51 7.86 -6.90
N LEU A 177 -5.62 7.61 -6.21
CA LEU A 177 -6.00 8.41 -5.05
C LEU A 177 -4.97 8.30 -3.92
N ALA A 178 -4.51 7.09 -3.60
CA ALA A 178 -3.45 6.88 -2.61
C ALA A 178 -2.17 7.61 -3.00
N THR A 179 -1.76 7.49 -4.26
CA THR A 179 -0.60 8.20 -4.82
C THR A 179 -0.71 9.69 -4.65
N PHE A 180 -1.87 10.27 -4.99
CA PHE A 180 -2.12 11.70 -4.91
C PHE A 180 -1.92 12.21 -3.47
N PHE A 181 -2.48 11.51 -2.48
CA PHE A 181 -2.30 11.86 -1.07
C PHE A 181 -0.85 11.69 -0.58
N TYR A 182 -0.14 10.66 -1.02
CA TYR A 182 1.31 10.56 -0.75
C TYR A 182 2.07 11.73 -1.36
N GLY A 183 1.77 12.10 -2.61
CA GLY A 183 2.39 13.21 -3.32
C GLY A 183 2.18 14.55 -2.61
N ILE A 184 0.96 14.85 -2.16
CA ILE A 184 0.67 16.05 -1.37
C ILE A 184 1.48 16.06 -0.08
N GLY A 185 1.50 14.94 0.67
CA GLY A 185 2.25 14.86 1.92
C GLY A 185 3.73 15.17 1.72
N PHE A 186 4.35 14.59 0.68
CA PHE A 186 5.74 14.85 0.34
C PHE A 186 5.98 16.29 -0.12
N ALA A 187 5.10 16.86 -0.94
CA ALA A 187 5.21 18.24 -1.40
C ALA A 187 5.18 19.24 -0.23
N ILE A 188 4.30 19.01 0.75
CA ILE A 188 4.22 19.86 1.96
C ILE A 188 5.50 19.73 2.79
N LEU A 189 5.97 18.49 3.05
CA LEU A 189 7.22 18.28 3.80
C LEU A 189 8.42 18.92 3.10
N LEU A 190 8.51 18.80 1.78
CA LEU A 190 9.58 19.42 1.00
C LEU A 190 9.51 20.95 1.10
N GLY A 191 8.31 21.53 1.01
CA GLY A 191 8.11 22.98 1.19
C GLY A 191 8.53 23.47 2.57
N ILE A 192 8.26 22.70 3.63
CA ILE A 192 8.72 23.00 5.00
C ILE A 192 10.25 22.96 5.06
N LEU A 193 10.87 21.92 4.50
CA LEU A 193 12.32 21.75 4.51
C LEU A 193 13.01 22.93 3.79
N VAL A 194 12.52 23.32 2.61
CA VAL A 194 13.06 24.46 1.86
C VAL A 194 12.93 25.77 2.64
N LYS A 195 11.76 26.04 3.26
CA LYS A 195 11.59 27.23 4.11
C LYS A 195 12.56 27.25 5.28
N ASN A 196 12.75 26.11 5.94
CA ASN A 196 13.68 25.99 7.05
C ASN A 196 15.13 26.23 6.61
N LEU A 197 15.53 25.68 5.46
CA LEU A 197 16.87 25.91 4.90
C LEU A 197 17.10 27.38 4.54
N ILE A 198 16.14 28.03 3.88
CA ILE A 198 16.24 29.45 3.52
C ILE A 198 16.40 30.28 4.79
N PHE A 199 15.59 30.03 5.83
CA PHE A 199 15.68 30.75 7.10
C PHE A 199 17.05 30.62 7.77
N VAL A 200 17.63 29.42 7.76
CA VAL A 200 18.98 29.19 8.33
C VAL A 200 20.03 29.95 7.52
N LEU A 201 19.94 29.94 6.19
CA LEU A 201 20.87 30.68 5.33
C LEU A 201 20.80 32.19 5.56
N THR A 202 19.60 32.78 5.71
CA THR A 202 19.44 34.21 6.01
C THR A 202 19.86 34.60 7.42
N GLN A 203 20.00 33.66 8.36
CA GLN A 203 20.52 33.93 9.70
C GLN A 203 22.05 33.84 9.78
N ILE A 204 22.68 33.13 8.84
CA ILE A 204 24.14 32.91 8.79
C ILE A 204 24.85 33.97 7.93
N LEU A 205 24.19 34.45 6.87
CA LEU A 205 24.67 35.52 5.96
C LEU A 205 24.34 36.91 6.50
#